data_AF-A0A956D212-F1
#
_entry.id   AF-A0A956D212-F1
#
_cell.length_a   1.000
_cell.length_b   1.000
_cell.length_c   1.000
_cell.angle_alpha   90.00
_cell.angle_beta   90.00
_cell.angle_gamma   90.00
#
_symmetry.space_group_name_H-M   'P 1'
#
loop_
_entity.id
_entity.type
_entity.pdbx_description
1 polymer ?
#
loop_
_entity_poly.entity_id
_entity_poly.type
_entity_poly.pdbx_seq_one_letter_code
_entity_poly.pdbx_strand_id
1 'polypeptide(L)'
;MARVLIVEDEVMLRSSLARGLARLEGVEVVDAGTVVEALALIDARPPDLVLSDIDLPERTGIELLGELASRGLRTPVIFMSAYLQAYGALIPRHADIEVLEKPIALAEIRERVLAKLKPSDEPEPFSVVDFLQLAAMGRRSVEIQVVGEGLSGTITIHEGNAWDARVGDRVGLAAFDALAWAPRARIHCRTIAELPAERSLHDPLEGLLMRSAQRLDEETRDGRRVQRLSSAPPAPAIAPLEETPEDDGFDALLDEGIEAVVTRDWETAWRALSAAEVLQPEHPLVKTNLARLRELGYAPAAEEE
;
A
#
# COMPACT_ATOMS: atom_id res chain seq x y z
N MET A 1 -6.86 -8.32 -18.32
CA MET A 1 -7.47 -7.01 -18.09
C MET A 1 -7.45 -6.78 -16.59
N ALA A 2 -6.92 -5.63 -16.15
CA ALA A 2 -6.88 -5.23 -14.75
C ALA A 2 -8.23 -4.66 -14.33
N ARG A 3 -8.77 -5.11 -13.20
CA ARG A 3 -10.10 -4.73 -12.71
C ARG A 3 -10.00 -3.59 -11.71
N VAL A 4 -10.58 -2.44 -12.04
CA VAL A 4 -10.66 -1.27 -11.17
C VAL A 4 -12.07 -1.17 -10.60
N LEU A 5 -12.17 -1.13 -9.27
CA LEU A 5 -13.42 -0.89 -8.55
C LEU A 5 -13.52 0.58 -8.15
N ILE A 6 -14.60 1.24 -8.55
CA ILE A 6 -14.93 2.61 -8.15
C ILE A 6 -15.99 2.57 -7.05
N VAL A 7 -15.79 3.30 -5.95
CA VAL A 7 -16.78 3.46 -4.89
C VAL A 7 -17.03 4.94 -4.67
N GLU A 8 -18.22 5.40 -5.07
CA GLU A 8 -18.57 6.84 -5.11
C GLU A 8 -20.09 6.96 -5.04
N ASP A 9 -20.64 7.66 -4.05
CA ASP A 9 -22.09 7.75 -3.85
C ASP A 9 -22.75 8.70 -4.85
N GLU A 10 -22.03 9.74 -5.31
CA GLU A 10 -22.55 10.67 -6.30
C GLU A 10 -22.62 10.03 -7.70
N VAL A 11 -23.83 9.67 -8.13
CA VAL A 11 -24.10 8.95 -9.40
C VAL A 11 -23.45 9.62 -10.61
N MET A 12 -23.48 10.95 -10.69
CA MET A 12 -22.92 11.71 -11.82
C MET A 12 -21.39 11.65 -11.85
N LEU A 13 -20.74 11.76 -10.70
CA LEU A 13 -19.30 11.64 -10.55
C LEU A 13 -18.86 10.20 -10.84
N ARG A 14 -19.50 9.21 -10.21
CA ARG A 14 -19.26 7.77 -10.43
C ARG A 14 -19.34 7.41 -11.92
N SER A 15 -20.42 7.83 -12.59
CA SER A 15 -20.61 7.58 -14.03
C SER A 15 -19.56 8.27 -14.91
N SER A 16 -19.05 9.41 -14.48
CA SER A 16 -18.02 10.15 -15.23
C SER A 16 -16.64 9.52 -15.06
N LEU A 17 -16.30 9.10 -13.84
CA LEU A 17 -15.09 8.32 -13.54
C LEU A 17 -15.11 6.98 -14.28
N ALA A 18 -16.22 6.23 -14.20
CA ALA A 18 -16.33 4.93 -14.84
C ALA A 18 -16.13 5.02 -16.37
N ARG A 19 -16.79 5.97 -17.03
CA ARG A 19 -16.60 6.22 -18.47
C ARG A 19 -15.18 6.69 -18.81
N GLY A 20 -14.57 7.47 -17.93
CA GLY A 20 -13.22 7.98 -18.09
C GLY A 20 -12.16 6.89 -18.02
N LEU A 21 -12.27 6.00 -17.04
CA LEU A 21 -11.34 4.90 -16.80
C LEU A 21 -11.57 3.73 -17.76
N ALA A 22 -12.80 3.46 -18.19
CA ALA A 22 -13.10 2.40 -19.17
C ALA A 22 -12.47 2.66 -20.56
N ARG A 23 -11.97 3.87 -20.82
CA ARG A 23 -11.20 4.21 -22.04
C ARG A 23 -9.73 3.80 -21.95
N LEU A 24 -9.26 3.32 -20.80
CA LEU A 24 -7.91 2.79 -20.65
C LEU A 24 -7.84 1.39 -21.25
N GLU A 25 -6.85 1.16 -22.10
CA GLU A 25 -6.62 -0.17 -22.67
C GLU A 25 -6.27 -1.18 -21.55
N GLY A 26 -6.87 -2.36 -21.61
CA GLY A 26 -6.59 -3.41 -20.65
C GLY A 26 -7.22 -3.22 -19.27
N VAL A 27 -8.06 -2.19 -19.06
CA VAL A 27 -8.77 -1.94 -17.80
C VAL A 27 -10.24 -2.34 -17.92
N GLU A 28 -10.70 -3.17 -16.98
CA GLU A 28 -12.12 -3.47 -16.73
C GLU A 28 -12.58 -2.61 -15.55
N VAL A 29 -13.64 -1.82 -15.73
CA VAL A 29 -14.17 -0.98 -14.65
C VAL A 29 -15.47 -1.58 -14.11
N VAL A 30 -15.55 -1.66 -12.79
CA VAL A 30 -16.80 -1.91 -12.05
C VAL A 30 -17.02 -0.77 -11.06
N ASP A 31 -18.26 -0.44 -10.77
CA ASP A 31 -18.60 0.67 -9.88
C ASP A 31 -19.68 0.28 -8.86
N ALA A 32 -19.62 0.90 -7.69
CA ALA A 32 -20.54 0.75 -6.59
C ALA A 32 -20.90 2.12 -6.01
N GLY A 33 -22.15 2.30 -5.61
CA GLY A 33 -22.61 3.51 -4.92
C GLY A 33 -22.44 3.47 -3.41
N THR A 34 -22.20 2.28 -2.85
CA THR A 34 -22.03 2.09 -1.40
C THR A 34 -20.91 1.12 -1.09
N VAL A 35 -20.37 1.18 0.13
CA VAL A 35 -19.39 0.19 0.63
C VAL A 35 -19.97 -1.23 0.61
N VAL A 36 -21.27 -1.39 0.89
CA VAL A 36 -21.92 -2.71 0.89
C VAL A 36 -21.94 -3.33 -0.51
N GLU A 37 -22.32 -2.55 -1.52
CA GLU A 37 -22.23 -2.98 -2.92
C GLU A 37 -20.79 -3.29 -3.34
N ALA A 38 -19.84 -2.45 -2.92
CA ALA A 38 -18.42 -2.66 -3.19
C ALA A 38 -17.92 -4.00 -2.62
N LEU A 39 -18.30 -4.34 -1.38
CA LEU A 39 -17.92 -5.60 -0.74
C LEU A 39 -18.51 -6.81 -1.46
N ALA A 40 -19.76 -6.75 -1.90
CA ALA A 40 -20.36 -7.81 -2.70
C ALA A 40 -19.60 -8.04 -4.03
N LEU A 41 -19.15 -6.95 -4.67
CA LEU A 41 -18.34 -7.01 -5.89
C LEU A 41 -16.92 -7.53 -5.64
N ILE A 42 -16.34 -7.24 -4.48
CA ILE A 42 -15.02 -7.74 -4.04
C ILE A 42 -15.10 -9.25 -3.78
N ASP A 43 -16.13 -9.69 -3.06
CA ASP A 43 -16.34 -11.10 -2.71
C ASP A 43 -16.59 -11.96 -3.96
N ALA A 44 -17.29 -11.41 -4.96
CA ALA A 44 -17.50 -12.09 -6.24
C ALA A 44 -16.22 -12.21 -7.07
N ARG A 45 -15.42 -11.13 -7.14
CA ARG A 45 -14.13 -11.10 -7.83
C ARG A 45 -13.28 -9.97 -7.25
N PRO A 46 -12.13 -10.26 -6.61
CA PRO A 46 -11.27 -9.20 -6.08
C PRO A 46 -10.78 -8.24 -7.17
N PRO A 47 -10.80 -6.92 -6.94
CA PRO A 47 -10.22 -5.95 -7.86
C PRO A 47 -8.69 -5.86 -7.75
N ASP A 48 -8.05 -5.40 -8.81
CA ASP A 48 -6.61 -5.11 -8.87
C ASP A 48 -6.29 -3.69 -8.34
N LEU A 49 -7.28 -2.80 -8.31
CA LEU A 49 -7.20 -1.47 -7.70
C LEU A 49 -8.58 -1.01 -7.23
N VAL A 50 -8.64 -0.32 -6.10
CA VAL A 50 -9.85 0.37 -5.62
C VAL A 50 -9.64 1.88 -5.70
N LEU A 51 -10.58 2.58 -6.32
CA LEU A 51 -10.71 4.04 -6.30
C LEU A 51 -11.95 4.37 -5.47
N SER A 52 -11.79 4.92 -4.27
CA SER A 52 -12.91 5.13 -3.34
C SER A 52 -12.98 6.58 -2.89
N ASP A 53 -14.18 7.12 -2.74
CA ASP A 53 -14.38 8.26 -1.83
C ASP A 53 -14.13 7.80 -0.38
N ILE A 54 -13.64 8.70 0.47
CA ILE A 54 -13.58 8.50 1.92
C ILE A 54 -14.95 8.79 2.53
N ASP A 55 -15.59 9.89 2.10
CA ASP A 55 -16.76 10.49 2.73
C ASP A 55 -18.06 9.90 2.16
N LEU A 56 -18.27 8.60 2.39
CA LEU A 56 -19.46 7.87 1.93
C LEU A 56 -20.58 7.88 2.99
N PRO A 57 -21.88 7.87 2.60
CA PRO A 57 -22.99 8.17 3.52
C PRO A 57 -23.21 7.15 4.66
N GLU A 58 -23.03 5.86 4.39
CA GLU A 58 -23.35 4.78 5.33
C GLU A 58 -22.13 4.26 6.09
N ARG A 59 -21.01 4.14 5.37
CA ARG A 59 -19.75 3.55 5.84
C ARG A 59 -18.62 4.28 5.14
N THR A 60 -17.55 4.57 5.85
CA THR A 60 -16.43 5.32 5.28
C THR A 60 -15.58 4.47 4.33
N GLY A 61 -14.86 5.11 3.40
CA GLY A 61 -13.84 4.43 2.57
C GLY A 61 -12.72 3.79 3.41
N ILE A 62 -12.46 4.32 4.61
CA ILE A 62 -11.49 3.75 5.56
C ILE A 62 -11.99 2.41 6.13
N GLU A 63 -13.30 2.26 6.37
CA GLU A 63 -13.87 0.97 6.75
C GLU A 63 -13.71 -0.08 5.64
N LEU A 64 -13.89 0.32 4.37
CA LEU A 64 -13.64 -0.55 3.23
C LEU A 64 -12.21 -1.08 3.22
N LEU A 65 -11.22 -0.26 3.59
CA LEU A 65 -9.83 -0.70 3.74
C LEU A 65 -9.68 -1.77 4.83
N GLY A 66 -10.33 -1.59 5.99
CA GLY A 66 -10.33 -2.60 7.05
C GLY A 66 -10.93 -3.94 6.60
N GLU A 67 -11.97 -3.90 5.78
CA GLU A 67 -12.63 -5.07 5.20
C GLU A 67 -11.79 -5.79 4.13
N LEU A 68 -11.01 -5.03 3.34
CA LEU A 68 -10.02 -5.61 2.42
C LEU A 68 -8.91 -6.32 3.21
N ALA A 69 -8.40 -5.67 4.25
CA ALA A 69 -7.35 -6.24 5.10
C ALA A 69 -7.83 -7.50 5.84
N SER A 70 -9.05 -7.53 6.36
CA SER A 70 -9.63 -8.71 7.04
C SER A 70 -9.81 -9.91 6.09
N ARG A 71 -10.00 -9.65 4.79
CA ARG A 71 -10.02 -10.65 3.71
C ARG A 71 -8.62 -11.05 3.22
N GLY A 72 -7.56 -10.48 3.78
CA GLY A 72 -6.18 -10.73 3.36
C GLY A 72 -5.82 -10.11 2.00
N LEU A 73 -6.62 -9.15 1.50
CA LEU A 73 -6.38 -8.47 0.24
C LEU A 73 -5.41 -7.31 0.46
N ARG A 74 -4.37 -7.22 -0.38
CA ARG A 74 -3.43 -6.09 -0.47
C ARG A 74 -3.70 -5.24 -1.71
N THR A 75 -4.96 -5.13 -2.09
CA THR A 75 -5.35 -4.36 -3.28
C THR A 75 -4.98 -2.89 -3.06
N PRO A 76 -4.23 -2.26 -3.98
CA PRO A 76 -3.95 -0.83 -3.90
C PRO A 76 -5.23 -0.01 -3.85
N VAL A 77 -5.25 1.00 -2.98
CA VAL A 77 -6.40 1.89 -2.78
C VAL A 77 -5.98 3.32 -3.06
N ILE A 78 -6.69 3.97 -3.98
CA ILE A 78 -6.64 5.41 -4.18
C ILE A 78 -7.89 5.99 -3.54
N PHE A 79 -7.71 6.76 -2.47
CA PHE A 79 -8.77 7.53 -1.87
C PHE A 79 -8.90 8.89 -2.53
N MET A 80 -10.14 9.36 -2.69
CA MET A 80 -10.45 10.73 -3.08
C MET A 80 -11.22 11.36 -1.92
N SER A 81 -10.83 12.54 -1.44
CA SER A 81 -11.59 13.24 -0.41
C SER A 81 -11.49 14.75 -0.60
N ALA A 82 -12.53 15.47 -0.16
CA ALA A 82 -12.50 16.93 -0.09
C ALA A 82 -11.70 17.47 1.12
N TYR A 83 -11.30 16.61 2.06
CA TYR A 83 -10.66 17.00 3.33
C TYR A 83 -9.47 16.10 3.68
N LEU A 84 -8.37 16.20 2.92
CA LEU A 84 -7.19 15.34 3.06
C LEU A 84 -6.57 15.35 4.48
N GLN A 85 -6.51 16.54 5.10
CA GLN A 85 -5.87 16.75 6.42
C GLN A 85 -6.60 16.03 7.57
N ALA A 86 -7.91 15.79 7.43
CA ALA A 86 -8.70 15.12 8.47
C ALA A 86 -8.39 13.62 8.58
N TYR A 87 -7.92 13.00 7.49
CA TYR A 87 -7.75 11.55 7.38
C TYR A 87 -6.30 11.09 7.36
N GLY A 88 -5.33 12.01 7.25
CA GLY A 88 -3.90 11.68 7.15
C GLY A 88 -3.33 10.86 8.32
N ALA A 89 -3.88 10.99 9.53
CA ALA A 89 -3.50 10.19 10.69
C ALA A 89 -4.25 8.84 10.80
N LEU A 90 -5.39 8.71 10.13
CA LEU A 90 -6.27 7.53 10.18
C LEU A 90 -5.97 6.52 9.08
N ILE A 91 -5.35 6.98 7.99
CA ILE A 91 -4.95 6.14 6.86
C ILE A 91 -3.57 5.55 7.18
N PRO A 92 -3.45 4.22 7.32
CA PRO A 92 -2.15 3.65 7.62
C PRO A 92 -1.22 3.80 6.41
N ARG A 93 0.03 4.18 6.67
CA ARG A 93 1.05 4.45 5.64
C ARG A 93 1.68 3.15 5.15
N HIS A 94 0.89 2.32 4.47
CA HIS A 94 1.41 1.19 3.67
C HIS A 94 1.66 1.66 2.23
N ALA A 95 2.58 1.01 1.52
CA ALA A 95 3.05 1.40 0.19
C ALA A 95 1.93 1.50 -0.89
N ASP A 96 0.79 0.83 -0.64
CA ASP A 96 -0.26 0.66 -1.65
C ASP A 96 -1.48 1.58 -1.46
N ILE A 97 -1.43 2.55 -0.53
CA ILE A 97 -2.49 3.54 -0.36
C ILE A 97 -2.03 4.93 -0.81
N GLU A 98 -2.84 5.56 -1.65
CA GLU A 98 -2.66 6.94 -2.09
C GLU A 98 -3.93 7.72 -1.79
N VAL A 99 -3.81 9.01 -1.46
CA VAL A 99 -4.95 9.86 -1.14
C VAL A 99 -4.83 11.13 -1.97
N LEU A 100 -5.90 11.46 -2.69
CA LEU A 100 -5.98 12.59 -3.60
C LEU A 100 -7.03 13.57 -3.09
N GLU A 101 -6.68 14.85 -3.10
CA GLU A 101 -7.56 15.94 -2.66
C GLU A 101 -8.47 16.39 -3.82
N LYS A 102 -9.78 16.31 -3.64
CA LYS A 102 -10.78 16.81 -4.60
C LYS A 102 -10.71 18.35 -4.65
N PRO A 103 -10.81 19.00 -5.84
CA PRO A 103 -11.14 18.43 -7.14
C PRO A 103 -9.92 17.88 -7.90
N ILE A 104 -10.07 16.68 -8.49
CA ILE A 104 -8.98 15.99 -9.22
C ILE A 104 -9.37 15.89 -10.69
N ALA A 105 -8.45 16.23 -11.59
CA ALA A 105 -8.68 16.08 -13.02
C ALA A 105 -8.72 14.59 -13.42
N LEU A 106 -9.66 14.20 -14.30
CA LEU A 106 -9.75 12.82 -14.78
C LEU A 106 -8.44 12.32 -15.42
N ALA A 107 -7.67 13.22 -16.05
CA ALA A 107 -6.36 12.88 -16.61
C ALA A 107 -5.37 12.42 -15.52
N GLU A 108 -5.35 13.12 -14.38
CA GLU A 108 -4.53 12.76 -13.23
C GLU A 108 -4.97 11.43 -12.63
N ILE A 109 -6.29 11.21 -12.44
CA ILE A 109 -6.81 9.92 -11.94
C ILE A 109 -6.36 8.78 -12.86
N ARG A 110 -6.41 8.97 -14.19
CA ARG A 110 -5.94 7.97 -15.15
C ARG A 110 -4.46 7.67 -15.00
N GLU A 111 -3.63 8.70 -14.82
CA GLU A 111 -2.19 8.53 -14.60
C GLU A 111 -1.90 7.77 -13.32
N ARG A 112 -2.55 8.12 -12.20
CA ARG A 112 -2.39 7.43 -10.91
C ARG A 112 -2.86 5.98 -10.97
N VAL A 113 -4.03 5.73 -11.57
CA VAL A 113 -4.55 4.38 -11.79
C VAL A 113 -3.56 3.56 -12.62
N LEU A 114 -3.05 4.10 -13.73
CA LEU A 114 -2.05 3.39 -14.54
C LEU A 114 -0.74 3.17 -13.78
N ALA A 115 -0.29 4.13 -12.97
CA ALA A 115 0.94 3.99 -12.19
C ALA A 115 0.83 2.90 -11.12
N LYS A 116 -0.32 2.81 -10.44
CA LYS A 116 -0.61 1.79 -9.42
C LYS A 116 -0.95 0.41 -10.03
N LEU A 117 -1.48 0.38 -11.26
CA LEU A 117 -1.71 -0.87 -12.00
C LEU A 117 -0.47 -1.39 -12.72
N LYS A 118 0.52 -0.53 -12.98
CA LYS A 118 1.83 -1.00 -13.46
C LYS A 118 2.46 -1.83 -12.33
N PRO A 119 2.93 -3.06 -12.61
CA PRO A 119 3.76 -3.77 -11.67
C PRO A 119 4.93 -2.86 -11.29
N SER A 120 5.14 -2.61 -10.00
CA SER A 120 6.27 -1.82 -9.53
C SER A 120 7.57 -2.39 -10.13
N ASP A 121 8.34 -1.55 -10.82
CA ASP A 121 9.69 -1.87 -11.28
C ASP A 121 10.70 -1.85 -10.11
N GLU A 122 10.29 -1.35 -8.94
CA GLU A 122 11.07 -1.45 -7.71
C GLU A 122 11.07 -2.91 -7.22
N PRO A 123 12.25 -3.48 -6.92
CA PRO A 123 12.31 -4.81 -6.33
C PRO A 123 11.50 -4.79 -5.03
N GLU A 124 10.52 -5.69 -4.89
CA GLU A 124 9.89 -5.92 -3.60
C GLU A 124 11.01 -6.18 -2.58
N PRO A 125 10.94 -5.60 -1.36
CA PRO A 125 12.04 -5.66 -0.39
C PRO A 125 12.44 -7.09 -0.02
N PHE A 126 11.58 -8.08 -0.28
CA PHE A 126 11.83 -9.50 -0.11
C PHE A 126 11.28 -10.30 -1.29
N SER A 127 12.12 -11.15 -1.87
CA SER A 127 11.79 -12.15 -2.90
C SER A 127 11.26 -13.46 -2.29
N VAL A 128 10.72 -14.36 -3.13
CA VAL A 128 10.31 -15.71 -2.69
C VAL A 128 11.48 -16.46 -2.03
N VAL A 129 12.69 -16.31 -2.57
CA VAL A 129 13.91 -16.89 -1.99
C VAL A 129 14.16 -16.40 -0.57
N ASP A 130 13.95 -15.11 -0.30
CA ASP A 130 14.18 -14.54 1.03
C ASP A 130 13.22 -15.16 2.07
N PHE A 131 11.95 -15.35 1.72
CA PHE A 131 10.98 -16.03 2.60
C PHE A 131 11.34 -17.51 2.83
N LEU A 132 11.81 -18.21 1.80
CA LEU A 132 12.27 -19.59 1.92
C LEU A 132 13.48 -19.68 2.87
N GLN A 133 14.45 -18.78 2.72
CA GLN A 133 15.65 -18.72 3.56
C GLN A 133 15.31 -18.38 5.02
N LEU A 134 14.45 -17.39 5.25
CA LEU A 134 13.99 -17.03 6.60
C LEU A 134 13.28 -18.20 7.30
N ALA A 135 12.42 -18.93 6.57
CA ALA A 135 11.76 -20.11 7.09
C ALA A 135 12.76 -21.23 7.44
N ALA A 136 13.77 -21.44 6.61
CA ALA A 136 14.84 -22.40 6.86
C ALA A 136 15.69 -22.05 8.10
N MET A 137 16.18 -20.82 8.18
CA MET A 137 17.00 -20.33 9.30
C MET A 137 16.25 -20.42 10.64
N GLY A 138 14.95 -20.08 10.62
CA GLY A 138 14.10 -20.14 11.81
C GLY A 138 13.54 -21.53 12.12
N ARG A 139 13.89 -22.56 11.33
CA ARG A 139 13.32 -23.92 11.39
C ARG A 139 11.78 -23.90 11.46
N ARG A 140 11.15 -22.99 10.71
CA ARG A 140 9.71 -22.76 10.74
C ARG A 140 9.00 -23.75 9.82
N SER A 141 7.74 -24.03 10.15
CA SER A 141 6.82 -24.76 9.29
C SER A 141 5.81 -23.78 8.72
N VAL A 142 5.95 -23.48 7.43
CA VAL A 142 5.14 -22.47 6.74
C VAL A 142 4.73 -22.96 5.35
N GLU A 143 3.58 -22.49 4.88
CA GLU A 143 3.20 -22.57 3.48
C GLU A 143 3.33 -21.18 2.87
N ILE A 144 4.06 -21.10 1.77
CA ILE A 144 4.34 -19.88 1.02
C ILE A 144 3.56 -19.99 -0.28
N GLN A 145 2.47 -19.25 -0.38
CA GLN A 145 1.71 -19.09 -1.60
C GLN A 145 2.35 -17.97 -2.44
N VAL A 146 2.58 -18.28 -3.72
CA VAL A 146 3.26 -17.41 -4.67
C VAL A 146 2.30 -17.15 -5.83
N VAL A 147 2.01 -15.87 -6.10
CA VAL A 147 1.12 -15.44 -7.18
C VAL A 147 1.81 -14.38 -8.03
N GLY A 148 2.24 -14.75 -9.23
CA GLY A 148 2.84 -13.86 -10.23
C GLY A 148 2.00 -13.76 -11.51
N GLU A 149 2.57 -13.17 -12.56
CA GLU A 149 1.91 -13.05 -13.87
C GLU A 149 1.67 -14.43 -14.50
N GLY A 150 0.42 -14.91 -14.47
CA GLY A 150 0.04 -16.21 -15.04
C GLY A 150 0.60 -17.43 -14.29
N LEU A 151 1.21 -17.22 -13.13
CA LEU A 151 1.81 -18.25 -12.29
C LEU A 151 1.19 -18.20 -10.89
N SER A 152 0.59 -19.30 -10.44
CA SER A 152 0.08 -19.41 -9.07
C SER A 152 0.38 -20.79 -8.51
N GLY A 153 0.92 -20.81 -7.30
CA GLY A 153 1.31 -22.06 -6.66
C GLY A 153 1.72 -21.88 -5.21
N THR A 154 2.17 -22.98 -4.62
CA THR A 154 2.53 -23.05 -3.20
C THR A 154 3.86 -23.78 -3.03
N ILE A 155 4.70 -23.29 -2.13
CA ILE A 155 5.87 -24.01 -1.60
C ILE A 155 5.65 -24.22 -0.10
N THR A 156 5.79 -25.47 0.35
CA THR A 156 5.69 -25.81 1.77
C THR A 156 7.08 -26.02 2.35
N ILE A 157 7.38 -25.31 3.45
CA ILE A 157 8.54 -25.54 4.31
C ILE A 157 8.07 -26.22 5.60
N HIS A 158 8.77 -27.26 6.03
CA HIS A 158 8.51 -27.94 7.29
C HIS A 158 9.81 -28.07 8.10
N GLU A 159 9.79 -27.54 9.33
CA GLU A 159 10.96 -27.47 10.22
C GLU A 159 12.21 -26.91 9.52
N GLY A 160 12.00 -25.93 8.63
CA GLY A 160 13.05 -25.31 7.82
C GLY A 160 13.49 -26.08 6.56
N ASN A 161 12.88 -27.22 6.25
CA ASN A 161 13.19 -27.99 5.04
C ASN A 161 12.09 -27.82 3.99
N ALA A 162 12.47 -27.74 2.72
CA ALA A 162 11.50 -27.80 1.63
C ALA A 162 10.79 -29.16 1.61
N TRP A 163 9.47 -29.16 1.68
CA TRP A 163 8.64 -30.35 1.80
C TRP A 163 7.89 -30.68 0.50
N ASP A 164 7.20 -29.69 -0.05
CA ASP A 164 6.36 -29.83 -1.24
C ASP A 164 6.36 -28.52 -2.05
N ALA A 165 6.14 -28.61 -3.35
CA ALA A 165 5.90 -27.45 -4.21
C ALA A 165 4.90 -27.81 -5.31
N ARG A 166 3.93 -26.93 -5.59
CA ARG A 166 2.84 -27.19 -6.54
C ARG A 166 2.50 -25.97 -7.38
N VAL A 167 2.33 -26.16 -8.69
CA VAL A 167 1.85 -25.16 -9.66
C VAL A 167 0.97 -25.87 -10.68
N GLY A 168 -0.35 -25.69 -10.63
CA GLY A 168 -1.28 -26.44 -11.48
C GLY A 168 -1.03 -27.96 -11.37
N ASP A 169 -0.69 -28.61 -12.49
CA ASP A 169 -0.37 -30.04 -12.53
C ASP A 169 1.10 -30.37 -12.22
N ARG A 170 1.97 -29.37 -12.03
CA ARG A 170 3.39 -29.57 -11.70
C ARG A 170 3.54 -29.75 -10.19
N VAL A 171 4.32 -30.75 -9.78
CA VAL A 171 4.63 -31.06 -8.38
C VAL A 171 6.14 -31.25 -8.20
N GLY A 172 6.66 -30.92 -7.01
CA GLY A 172 8.06 -31.09 -6.66
C GLY A 172 8.98 -30.13 -7.37
N LEU A 173 10.12 -30.63 -7.86
CA LEU A 173 11.22 -29.78 -8.34
C LEU A 173 10.80 -28.83 -9.47
N ALA A 174 9.98 -29.31 -10.42
CA ALA A 174 9.51 -28.49 -11.54
C ALA A 174 8.57 -27.35 -11.11
N ALA A 175 7.82 -27.54 -10.03
CA ALA A 175 7.00 -26.47 -9.44
C ALA A 175 7.86 -25.53 -8.59
N PHE A 176 8.83 -26.07 -7.84
CA PHE A 176 9.77 -25.29 -7.05
C PHE A 176 10.58 -24.33 -7.93
N ASP A 177 11.13 -24.81 -9.05
CA ASP A 177 11.93 -24.00 -9.98
C ASP A 177 11.13 -22.84 -10.57
N ALA A 178 9.85 -23.06 -10.87
CA ALA A 178 8.97 -22.01 -11.40
C ALA A 178 8.64 -20.94 -10.34
N LEU A 179 8.47 -21.34 -9.08
CA LEU A 179 8.00 -20.44 -8.01
C LEU A 179 9.13 -19.70 -7.30
N ALA A 180 10.27 -20.34 -7.04
CA ALA A 180 11.33 -19.79 -6.19
C ALA A 180 11.93 -18.49 -6.75
N TRP A 181 11.92 -18.34 -8.07
CA TRP A 181 12.47 -17.19 -8.79
C TRP A 181 11.40 -16.35 -9.49
N ALA A 182 10.14 -16.52 -9.11
CA ALA A 182 9.03 -15.83 -9.76
C ALA A 182 9.20 -14.30 -9.60
N PRO A 183 9.40 -13.55 -10.69
CA PRO A 183 9.57 -12.10 -10.60
C PRO A 183 8.25 -11.45 -10.19
N ARG A 184 8.33 -10.47 -9.28
CA ARG A 184 7.17 -9.65 -8.84
C ARG A 184 5.98 -10.50 -8.38
N ALA A 185 6.27 -11.63 -7.74
CA ALA A 185 5.23 -12.48 -7.21
C ALA A 185 4.74 -11.95 -5.88
N ARG A 186 3.41 -11.83 -5.73
CA ARG A 186 2.78 -11.61 -4.43
C ARG A 186 2.96 -12.85 -3.57
N ILE A 187 3.50 -12.65 -2.37
CA ILE A 187 3.82 -13.72 -1.43
C ILE A 187 2.84 -13.68 -0.26
N HIS A 188 2.16 -14.79 0.01
CA HIS A 188 1.41 -15.00 1.24
C HIS A 188 2.03 -16.16 2.02
N CYS A 189 2.64 -15.85 3.15
CA CYS A 189 3.29 -16.82 4.02
C CYS A 189 2.44 -17.04 5.27
N ARG A 190 2.03 -18.29 5.51
CA ARG A 190 1.25 -18.68 6.69
C ARG A 190 1.95 -19.81 7.46
N THR A 191 1.85 -19.76 8.78
CA THR A 191 2.32 -20.87 9.63
C THR A 191 1.37 -22.06 9.49
N ILE A 192 1.92 -23.27 9.37
CA ILE A 192 1.14 -24.50 9.29
C ILE A 192 1.39 -25.38 10.51
N ALA A 193 0.30 -25.93 11.06
CA ALA A 193 0.34 -26.87 12.17
C ALA A 193 0.36 -28.34 11.70
N GLU A 194 -0.22 -28.62 10.52
CA GLU A 194 -0.30 -29.94 9.92
C GLU A 194 0.48 -29.96 8.59
N LEU A 195 1.14 -31.10 8.34
CA LEU A 195 1.94 -31.35 7.15
C LEU A 195 1.06 -31.83 5.98
N PRO A 196 1.33 -31.39 4.74
CA PRO A 196 0.78 -32.04 3.55
C PRO A 196 1.21 -33.51 3.49
N ALA A 197 0.29 -34.40 3.11
CA ALA A 197 0.45 -35.85 3.19
C ALA A 197 1.58 -36.42 2.30
N GLU A 198 1.92 -35.76 1.20
CA GLU A 198 2.96 -36.22 0.26
C GLU A 198 4.13 -35.25 0.26
N ARG A 199 5.32 -35.79 0.55
CA ARG A 199 6.59 -35.07 0.41
C ARG A 199 7.09 -35.24 -1.02
N SER A 200 7.26 -34.13 -1.74
CA SER A 200 7.75 -34.14 -3.12
C SER A 200 9.16 -33.56 -3.27
N LEU A 201 9.68 -32.92 -2.22
CA LEU A 201 11.02 -32.32 -2.18
C LEU A 201 11.84 -33.01 -1.08
N HIS A 202 12.97 -33.60 -1.47
CA HIS A 202 13.78 -34.43 -0.57
C HIS A 202 15.14 -33.82 -0.23
N ASP A 203 15.62 -32.91 -1.06
CA ASP A 203 16.90 -32.24 -0.85
C ASP A 203 16.79 -31.07 0.14
N PRO A 204 17.90 -30.69 0.80
CA PRO A 204 17.98 -29.46 1.58
C PRO A 204 17.65 -28.23 0.74
N LEU A 205 17.04 -27.22 1.36
CA LEU A 205 16.58 -26.02 0.67
C LEU A 205 17.73 -25.32 -0.07
N GLU A 206 18.91 -25.20 0.54
CA GLU A 206 20.06 -24.55 -0.07
C GLU A 206 20.51 -25.27 -1.35
N GLY A 207 20.50 -26.61 -1.33
CA GLY A 207 20.82 -27.43 -2.49
C GLY A 207 19.77 -27.29 -3.60
N LEU A 208 18.49 -27.16 -3.23
CA LEU A 208 17.42 -26.88 -4.19
C LEU A 208 17.59 -25.50 -4.82
N LEU A 209 17.80 -24.45 -4.01
CA LEU A 209 18.00 -23.08 -4.49
C LEU A 209 19.20 -22.98 -5.43
N MET A 210 20.34 -23.57 -5.08
CA MET A 210 21.55 -23.53 -5.91
C MET A 210 21.34 -24.18 -7.27
N ARG A 211 20.74 -25.38 -7.34
CA ARG A 211 20.49 -26.07 -8.60
C ARG A 211 19.38 -25.40 -9.43
N SER A 212 18.41 -24.81 -8.74
CA SER A 212 17.34 -24.03 -9.37
C SER A 212 17.90 -22.78 -10.06
N ALA A 213 18.79 -22.05 -9.38
CA ALA A 213 19.50 -20.90 -9.96
C ALA A 213 20.34 -21.30 -11.19
N GLN A 214 21.05 -22.43 -11.12
CA GLN A 214 21.83 -22.94 -12.26
C GLN A 214 20.96 -23.22 -13.48
N ARG A 215 19.80 -23.86 -13.29
CA ARG A 215 18.85 -24.12 -14.39
C ARG A 215 18.27 -22.83 -14.97
N LEU A 216 17.94 -21.86 -14.13
CA LEU A 216 17.47 -20.54 -14.57
C LEU A 216 18.53 -19.84 -15.44
N ASP A 217 19.80 -19.88 -15.04
CA ASP A 217 20.91 -19.29 -15.79
C ASP A 217 21.15 -20.01 -17.14
N GLU A 218 21.03 -21.33 -17.17
CA GLU A 218 21.14 -22.14 -18.40
C GLU A 218 19.99 -21.85 -19.38
N GLU A 219 18.75 -21.79 -18.89
CA GLU A 219 17.56 -21.43 -19.70
C GLU A 219 17.62 -19.99 -20.21
N THR A 220 18.15 -19.06 -19.40
CA THR A 220 18.33 -17.65 -19.78
C THR A 220 19.43 -17.48 -20.84
N ARG A 221 20.43 -18.36 -20.86
CA ARG A 221 21.52 -18.36 -21.88
C ARG A 221 21.08 -18.95 -23.22
N ASP A 222 20.16 -19.91 -23.24
CA ASP A 222 19.69 -20.58 -24.47
C ASP A 222 18.51 -19.86 -25.17
N GLY A 223 17.96 -18.77 -24.61
CA GLY A 223 16.79 -18.09 -25.20
C GLY A 223 16.65 -16.59 -24.90
N ARG A 224 17.21 -15.73 -25.77
CA ARG A 224 16.84 -14.30 -26.01
C ARG A 224 16.79 -13.34 -24.79
N ARG A 225 17.93 -12.72 -24.44
CA ARG A 225 18.05 -11.25 -24.29
C ARG A 225 19.51 -10.77 -24.27
N VAL A 226 20.16 -10.73 -25.44
CA VAL A 226 21.26 -9.78 -25.66
C VAL A 226 20.75 -8.67 -26.55
N GLN A 227 20.08 -7.70 -25.95
CA GLN A 227 20.08 -6.34 -26.46
C GLN A 227 20.57 -5.41 -25.36
N ARG A 228 21.65 -4.71 -25.71
CA ARG A 228 22.42 -3.80 -24.89
C ARG A 228 21.54 -2.66 -24.37
N LEU A 229 21.71 -2.35 -23.08
CA LEU A 229 21.87 -0.98 -22.60
C LEU A 229 23.13 -1.05 -21.71
N SER A 230 24.34 -0.99 -22.26
CA SER A 230 25.05 0.26 -22.60
C SER A 230 24.93 1.31 -21.51
N SER A 231 25.91 1.30 -20.59
CA SER A 231 26.45 2.44 -19.84
C SER A 231 25.53 3.66 -19.67
N ALA A 232 24.91 3.76 -18.49
CA ALA A 232 24.41 5.05 -18.03
C ALA A 232 25.60 6.03 -17.85
N PRO A 233 25.50 7.28 -18.31
CA PRO A 233 26.44 8.32 -17.89
C PRO A 233 26.29 8.57 -16.37
N PRO A 234 27.35 9.04 -15.68
CA PRO A 234 27.26 9.35 -14.26
C PRO A 234 26.14 10.37 -14.01
N ALA A 235 25.35 10.13 -12.97
CA ALA A 235 24.26 11.01 -12.56
C ALA A 235 24.77 12.45 -12.37
N PRO A 236 23.99 13.47 -12.78
CA PRO A 236 24.35 14.85 -12.51
C PRO A 236 24.36 15.10 -10.98
N ALA A 237 25.34 15.88 -10.52
CA ALA A 237 25.44 16.29 -9.14
C ALA A 237 24.18 17.06 -8.72
N ILE A 238 23.54 16.60 -7.65
CA ILE A 238 22.45 17.32 -6.98
C ILE A 238 23.07 18.59 -6.38
N ALA A 239 22.57 19.75 -6.80
CA ALA A 239 22.91 21.03 -6.18
C ALA A 239 22.32 21.07 -4.75
N PRO A 240 23.02 21.66 -3.76
CA PRO A 240 22.47 21.82 -2.43
C PRO A 240 21.18 22.63 -2.51
N LEU A 241 20.12 22.12 -1.87
CA LEU A 241 18.92 22.90 -1.59
C LEU A 241 19.35 24.06 -0.68
N GLU A 242 19.06 25.29 -1.10
CA GLU A 242 19.22 26.47 -0.26
C GLU A 242 18.25 26.35 0.93
N GLU A 243 18.82 26.26 2.13
CA GLU A 243 18.09 26.35 3.40
C GLU A 243 17.43 27.73 3.50
N THR A 244 16.10 27.77 3.45
CA THR A 244 15.35 28.93 3.91
C THR A 244 15.43 29.00 5.44
N PRO A 245 15.53 30.20 6.05
CA PRO A 245 15.83 30.32 7.48
C PRO A 245 14.73 29.69 8.32
N GLU A 246 15.13 28.80 9.22
CA GLU A 246 14.28 28.18 10.24
C GLU A 246 13.65 29.29 11.11
N ASP A 247 12.32 29.38 11.07
CA ASP A 247 11.54 30.19 12.00
C ASP A 247 11.25 29.33 13.24
N ASP A 248 12.33 28.90 13.92
CA ASP A 248 12.37 27.87 14.99
C ASP A 248 11.33 28.07 16.10
N GLY A 249 10.85 29.30 16.29
CA GLY A 249 9.87 29.64 17.32
C GLY A 249 8.44 29.21 16.99
N PHE A 250 8.03 29.27 15.71
CA PHE A 250 6.64 28.96 15.35
C PHE A 250 6.38 27.47 15.34
N ASP A 251 7.24 26.69 14.69
CA ASP A 251 7.06 25.25 14.56
C ASP A 251 7.11 24.55 15.93
N ALA A 252 8.01 24.98 16.83
CA ALA A 252 8.06 24.46 18.19
C ALA A 252 6.77 24.74 19.00
N LEU A 253 6.19 25.93 18.86
CA LEU A 253 4.93 26.29 19.52
C LEU A 253 3.72 25.57 18.92
N LEU A 254 3.74 25.33 17.61
CA LEU A 254 2.69 24.59 16.92
C LEU A 254 2.71 23.11 17.35
N ASP A 255 3.89 22.49 17.38
CA ASP A 255 4.07 21.10 17.80
C ASP A 255 3.68 20.89 19.27
N GLU A 256 4.15 21.78 20.18
CA GLU A 256 3.77 21.76 21.60
C GLU A 256 2.24 21.90 21.76
N GLY A 257 1.62 22.79 20.98
CA GLY A 257 0.18 23.01 21.00
C GLY A 257 -0.63 21.80 20.52
N ILE A 258 -0.19 21.14 19.45
CA ILE A 258 -0.85 19.95 18.90
C ILE A 258 -0.67 18.75 19.83
N GLU A 259 0.52 18.53 20.39
CA GLU A 259 0.77 17.44 21.34
C GLU A 259 -0.07 17.60 22.62
N ALA A 260 -0.21 18.83 23.12
CA ALA A 260 -1.06 19.14 24.26
C ALA A 260 -2.55 18.87 23.99
N VAL A 261 -3.04 19.13 22.75
CA VAL A 261 -4.40 18.75 22.33
C VAL A 261 -4.60 17.23 22.35
N VAL A 262 -3.62 16.46 21.89
CA VAL A 262 -3.67 14.98 21.84
C VAL A 262 -3.68 14.39 23.26
N THR A 263 -2.85 14.94 24.15
CA THR A 263 -2.72 14.50 25.54
C THR A 263 -3.82 15.06 26.46
N ARG A 264 -4.71 15.90 25.93
CA ARG A 264 -5.84 16.54 26.64
C ARG A 264 -5.38 17.53 27.72
N ASP A 265 -4.18 18.08 27.57
CA ASP A 265 -3.66 19.19 28.36
C ASP A 265 -4.08 20.53 27.73
N TRP A 266 -5.30 20.95 28.04
CA TRP A 266 -5.94 22.08 27.37
C TRP A 266 -5.34 23.45 27.71
N GLU A 267 -4.69 23.56 28.87
CA GLU A 267 -4.02 24.79 29.31
C GLU A 267 -2.74 25.01 28.53
N THR A 268 -1.91 23.96 28.39
CA THR A 268 -0.71 23.99 27.55
C THR A 268 -1.07 24.21 26.07
N ALA A 269 -2.12 23.52 25.59
CA ALA A 269 -2.61 23.67 24.22
C ALA A 269 -3.03 25.13 23.92
N TRP A 270 -3.78 25.76 24.82
CA TRP A 270 -4.19 27.15 24.66
C TRP A 270 -3.00 28.10 24.63
N ARG A 271 -2.06 27.96 25.59
CA ARG A 271 -0.88 28.81 25.72
C ARG A 271 0.00 28.74 24.47
N ALA A 272 0.34 27.53 24.02
CA ALA A 272 1.23 27.31 22.89
C ALA A 272 0.61 27.78 21.56
N LEU A 273 -0.66 27.44 21.32
CA LEU A 273 -1.37 27.87 20.10
C LEU A 273 -1.64 29.37 20.07
N SER A 274 -1.92 30.00 21.21
CA SER A 274 -2.08 31.47 21.27
C SER A 274 -0.76 32.20 21.01
N ALA A 275 0.37 31.65 21.47
CA ALA A 275 1.69 32.18 21.14
C ALA A 275 2.03 31.98 19.64
N ALA A 276 1.66 30.82 19.07
CA ALA A 276 1.80 30.56 17.63
C ALA A 276 0.91 31.50 16.78
N GLU A 277 -0.28 31.91 17.28
CA GLU A 277 -1.18 32.86 16.61
C GLU A 277 -0.53 34.24 16.49
N VAL A 278 0.28 34.66 17.47
CA VAL A 278 0.99 35.96 17.41
C VAL A 278 2.06 35.95 16.30
N LEU A 279 2.75 34.81 16.11
CA LEU A 279 3.79 34.67 15.09
C LEU A 279 3.20 34.52 13.69
N GLN A 280 2.16 33.70 13.54
CA GLN A 280 1.45 33.51 12.27
C GLN A 280 -0.08 33.57 12.46
N PRO A 281 -0.67 34.78 12.45
CA PRO A 281 -2.10 34.98 12.72
C PRO A 281 -3.04 34.31 11.72
N GLU A 282 -2.57 34.11 10.47
CA GLU A 282 -3.36 33.49 9.41
C GLU A 282 -3.13 31.98 9.30
N HIS A 283 -2.38 31.38 10.23
CA HIS A 283 -2.09 29.95 10.17
C HIS A 283 -3.35 29.11 10.45
N PRO A 284 -3.82 28.30 9.47
CA PRO A 284 -5.13 27.65 9.56
C PRO A 284 -5.28 26.68 10.75
N LEU A 285 -4.21 25.96 11.10
CA LEU A 285 -4.23 25.01 12.22
C LEU A 285 -4.34 25.71 13.57
N VAL A 286 -3.73 26.89 13.72
CA VAL A 286 -3.77 27.66 14.96
C VAL A 286 -5.17 28.23 15.18
N LYS A 287 -5.74 28.88 14.14
CA LYS A 287 -7.11 29.42 14.17
C LYS A 287 -8.15 28.35 14.50
N THR A 288 -8.04 27.18 13.86
CA THR A 288 -9.01 26.09 14.04
C THR A 288 -8.96 25.49 15.44
N ASN A 289 -7.75 25.23 15.97
CA ASN A 289 -7.62 24.66 17.30
C ASN A 289 -8.00 25.67 18.41
N LEU A 290 -7.66 26.96 18.26
CA LEU A 290 -8.11 27.99 19.21
C LEU A 290 -9.62 28.19 19.18
N ALA A 291 -10.26 28.15 18.00
CA ALA A 291 -11.73 28.19 17.92
C ALA A 291 -12.38 27.02 18.66
N ARG A 292 -11.83 25.81 18.50
CA ARG A 292 -12.30 24.62 19.20
C ARG A 292 -12.09 24.67 20.71
N LEU A 293 -10.94 25.19 21.16
CA LEU A 293 -10.68 25.38 22.59
C LEU A 293 -11.61 26.44 23.21
N ARG A 294 -11.99 27.48 22.46
CA ARG A 294 -13.02 28.46 22.87
C ARG A 294 -14.38 27.79 23.03
N GLU A 295 -14.78 26.92 22.09
CA GLU A 295 -16.05 26.15 22.17
C GLU A 295 -16.09 25.19 23.37
N LEU A 296 -14.93 24.64 23.76
CA LEU A 296 -14.79 23.77 24.92
C LEU A 296 -14.69 24.54 26.25
N GLY A 297 -14.73 25.87 26.23
CA GLY A 297 -14.70 26.72 27.43
C GLY A 297 -13.31 26.96 28.02
N TYR A 298 -12.24 26.68 27.27
CA TYR A 298 -10.84 26.85 27.71
C TYR A 298 -10.23 28.20 27.31
N ALA A 299 -11.05 29.16 26.88
CA ALA A 299 -10.62 30.55 26.78
C ALA A 299 -10.43 31.09 28.21
N PRO A 300 -9.24 31.56 28.61
CA PRO A 300 -9.12 32.31 29.85
C PRO A 300 -10.05 33.51 29.74
N ALA A 301 -10.77 33.81 30.84
CA ALA A 301 -11.46 35.08 30.95
C ALA A 301 -10.44 36.16 30.61
N ALA A 302 -10.76 37.01 29.63
CA ALA A 302 -9.98 38.21 29.40
C ALA A 302 -9.92 38.93 30.74
N GLU A 303 -8.74 38.95 31.38
CA GLU A 303 -8.46 39.90 32.45
C GLU A 303 -8.55 41.27 31.77
N GLU A 304 -9.71 41.90 31.91
CA GLU A 304 -9.81 43.36 31.84
C GLU A 304 -8.91 43.91 32.95
N GLU A 305 -7.68 44.31 32.59
CA GLU A 305 -7.01 45.55 33.04
C GLU A 305 -5.68 45.77 32.31
#